data_AF-A0A5B0W5B7-F1
#
_entry.id   AF-A0A5B0W5B7-F1
#
_cell.length_a   1.000
_cell.length_b   1.000
_cell.length_c   1.000
_cell.angle_alpha   90.00
_cell.angle_beta   90.00
_cell.angle_gamma   90.00
#
_symmetry.space_group_name_H-M   'P 1'
#
loop_
_entity.id
_entity.type
_entity.pdbx_description
1 polymer ?
#
loop_
_entity_poly.entity_id
_entity_poly.type
_entity_poly.pdbx_seq_one_letter_code
_entity_poly.pdbx_strand_id
1 'polypeptide(L)'
;MAALLFFIIMDWLSGIRAAKKDNTYASKYGIDGVFRTFFMLLLPAGGHLLDMVFGLPGAIFGALAIGTLYHVLQSMTANSIRAGWGDSLPLPVLDVVLKWVGSELDKKVKRAASRKGDEE
;
A
#
# COMPACT_ATOMS: atom_id res chain seq x y z
N MET A 1 -6.25 -0.86 -11.43
CA MET A 1 -6.66 0.29 -10.58
C MET A 1 -7.85 -0.02 -9.67
N ALA A 2 -8.85 -0.80 -10.12
CA ALA A 2 -9.99 -1.19 -9.28
C ALA A 2 -9.60 -1.87 -7.94
N ALA A 3 -8.63 -2.80 -7.96
CA ALA A 3 -8.15 -3.46 -6.74
C ALA A 3 -7.56 -2.46 -5.70
N LEU A 4 -6.73 -1.51 -6.15
CA LEU A 4 -6.18 -0.46 -5.29
C LEU A 4 -7.28 0.35 -4.61
N LEU A 5 -8.27 0.82 -5.39
CA LEU A 5 -9.41 1.58 -4.85
C LEU A 5 -10.22 0.75 -3.86
N PHE A 6 -10.50 -0.52 -4.16
CA PHE A 6 -11.20 -1.43 -3.26
C PHE A 6 -10.49 -1.56 -1.90
N PHE A 7 -9.18 -1.83 -1.90
CA PHE A 7 -8.43 -1.98 -0.65
C PHE A 7 -8.24 -0.65 0.10
N ILE A 8 -8.17 0.48 -0.59
CA ILE A 8 -8.21 1.80 0.05
C ILE A 8 -9.54 1.99 0.76
N ILE A 9 -10.67 1.68 0.13
CA ILE A 9 -11.99 1.78 0.78
C ILE A 9 -12.03 0.90 2.03
N MET A 10 -11.54 -0.33 1.95
CA MET A 10 -11.45 -1.22 3.12
C MET A 10 -10.56 -0.64 4.24
N ASP A 11 -9.41 -0.06 3.89
CA ASP A 11 -8.50 0.60 4.84
C ASP A 11 -9.19 1.79 5.55
N TRP A 12 -9.96 2.58 4.81
CA TRP A 12 -10.72 3.70 5.37
C TRP A 12 -11.84 3.23 6.31
N LEU A 13 -12.56 2.17 5.94
CA LEU A 13 -13.61 1.59 6.78
C LEU A 13 -13.03 1.07 8.10
N SER A 14 -11.96 0.28 8.03
CA SER A 14 -11.31 -0.24 9.22
C SER A 14 -10.63 0.87 10.04
N GLY A 15 -10.01 1.85 9.39
CA GLY A 15 -9.36 2.99 10.03
C GLY A 15 -10.31 3.90 10.79
N ILE A 16 -11.47 4.23 10.21
CA ILE A 16 -12.51 5.00 10.90
C ILE A 16 -13.04 4.21 12.11
N ARG A 17 -13.26 2.90 11.95
CA ARG A 17 -13.75 2.07 13.06
C ARG A 17 -12.73 1.97 14.18
N ALA A 18 -11.45 1.77 13.85
CA ALA A 18 -10.34 1.76 14.79
C ALA A 18 -10.23 3.08 15.54
N ALA A 19 -10.21 4.21 14.83
CA ALA A 19 -10.12 5.53 15.46
C ALA A 19 -11.28 5.83 16.42
N LYS A 20 -12.51 5.39 16.07
CA LYS A 20 -13.67 5.50 16.97
C LYS A 20 -13.52 4.62 18.21
N LYS A 21 -13.06 3.38 18.05
CA LYS A 21 -12.84 2.46 19.18
C LYS A 21 -11.73 2.95 20.12
N ASP A 22 -10.69 3.53 19.54
CA ASP A 22 -9.53 4.06 20.28
C ASP A 22 -9.78 5.49 20.83
N ASN A 23 -10.97 6.07 20.64
CA ASN A 23 -11.30 7.46 20.99
C ASN A 23 -10.35 8.52 20.41
N THR A 24 -9.77 8.24 19.24
CA THR A 24 -8.83 9.14 18.52
C THR A 24 -9.43 9.75 17.26
N TYR A 25 -10.73 9.55 17.02
CA TYR A 25 -11.42 10.09 15.85
C TYR A 25 -11.55 11.62 15.94
N ALA A 26 -10.92 12.33 15.00
CA ALA A 26 -10.94 13.80 14.92
C ALA A 26 -11.07 14.28 13.47
N SER A 27 -11.59 15.50 13.27
CA SER A 27 -11.72 16.12 11.94
C SER A 27 -10.38 16.27 11.22
N LYS A 28 -9.32 16.67 11.96
CA LYS A 28 -7.95 16.76 11.45
C LYS A 28 -7.45 15.41 10.91
N TYR A 29 -7.72 14.32 11.61
CA TYR A 29 -7.36 12.97 11.16
C TYR A 29 -8.00 12.63 9.82
N GLY A 30 -9.28 13.00 9.62
CA GLY A 30 -9.98 12.79 8.35
C GLY A 30 -9.39 13.60 7.20
N ILE A 31 -9.14 14.89 7.41
CA ILE A 31 -8.59 15.79 6.38
C ILE A 31 -7.17 15.35 5.98
N ASP A 32 -6.29 15.13 6.95
CA ASP A 32 -4.91 14.68 6.71
C ASP A 32 -4.91 13.30 6.02
N GLY A 33 -5.86 12.43 6.39
CA GLY A 33 -6.06 11.13 5.75
C GLY A 33 -6.36 11.25 4.25
N VAL A 34 -7.22 12.18 3.85
CA VAL A 34 -7.58 12.39 2.43
C VAL A 34 -6.36 12.82 1.62
N PHE A 35 -5.61 13.82 2.11
CA PHE A 35 -4.39 14.27 1.44
C PHE A 35 -3.35 13.16 1.30
N ARG A 36 -3.15 12.37 2.36
CA ARG A 36 -2.24 11.21 2.34
C ARG A 36 -2.66 10.18 1.29
N THR A 37 -3.94 9.79 1.26
CA THR A 37 -4.43 8.81 0.29
C THR A 37 -4.34 9.35 -1.14
N PHE A 38 -4.67 10.62 -1.36
CA PHE A 38 -4.51 11.26 -2.66
C PHE A 38 -3.05 11.23 -3.12
N PHE A 39 -2.11 11.61 -2.25
CA PHE A 39 -0.68 11.56 -2.55
C PHE A 39 -0.20 10.14 -2.89
N MET A 40 -0.65 9.12 -2.15
CA MET A 40 -0.32 7.73 -2.46
C MET A 40 -0.83 7.29 -3.84
N LEU A 41 -2.02 7.74 -4.27
CA LEU A 41 -2.56 7.44 -5.60
C LEU A 41 -1.81 8.14 -6.74
N LEU A 42 -1.12 9.25 -6.46
CA LEU A 42 -0.26 9.92 -7.44
C LEU A 42 0.97 9.08 -7.80
N LEU A 43 1.44 8.17 -6.94
CA LEU A 43 2.59 7.30 -7.23
C LEU A 43 2.34 6.40 -8.45
N PRO A 44 1.33 5.51 -8.47
CA PRO A 44 1.04 4.71 -9.65
C PRO A 44 0.63 5.57 -10.85
N ALA A 45 -0.10 6.67 -10.64
CA ALA A 45 -0.42 7.59 -11.75
C ALA A 45 0.84 8.17 -12.40
N GLY A 46 1.80 8.64 -11.60
CA GLY A 46 3.11 9.09 -12.08
C GLY A 46 3.91 7.98 -12.75
N GLY A 47 3.85 6.76 -12.23
CA GLY A 47 4.45 5.58 -12.89
C GLY A 47 3.91 5.33 -14.29
N HIS A 48 2.59 5.45 -14.47
CA HIS A 48 1.96 5.35 -15.79
C HIS A 48 2.42 6.46 -16.74
N LEU A 49 2.56 7.70 -16.25
CA LEU A 49 3.12 8.80 -17.06
C LEU A 49 4.55 8.49 -17.50
N LEU A 50 5.39 7.97 -16.60
CA LEU A 50 6.77 7.60 -16.92
C LEU A 50 6.82 6.44 -17.93
N ASP A 51 5.98 5.41 -17.78
CA ASP A 51 5.90 4.33 -18.76
C ASP A 51 5.56 4.86 -20.17
N MET A 52 4.65 5.84 -20.28
CA MET A 52 4.34 6.47 -21.58
C MET A 52 5.53 7.23 -22.16
N VAL A 53 6.27 7.96 -21.32
CA VAL A 53 7.46 8.72 -21.76
C VAL A 53 8.56 7.78 -22.27
N PHE A 54 8.77 6.64 -21.60
CA PHE A 54 9.81 5.68 -21.95
C PHE A 54 9.34 4.56 -22.90
N GLY A 55 8.08 4.57 -23.33
CA GLY A 55 7.51 3.52 -24.19
C GLY A 55 7.48 2.14 -23.54
N LEU A 56 7.39 2.08 -22.21
CA LEU A 56 7.38 0.83 -21.45
C LEU A 56 5.97 0.25 -21.36
N PRO A 57 5.81 -1.09 -21.32
CA PRO A 57 4.52 -1.75 -21.24
C PRO A 57 3.93 -1.75 -19.81
N GLY A 58 3.97 -0.60 -19.11
CA GLY A 58 3.40 -0.44 -17.77
C GLY A 58 4.27 -0.97 -16.63
N ALA A 59 5.59 -1.06 -16.82
CA ALA A 59 6.50 -1.66 -15.86
C ALA A 59 6.64 -0.80 -14.58
N ILE A 60 6.80 0.51 -14.73
CA ILE A 60 6.97 1.46 -13.62
C ILE A 60 5.65 1.60 -12.87
N PHE A 61 4.55 1.77 -13.60
CA PHE A 61 3.19 1.71 -13.10
C PHE A 61 2.96 0.47 -12.25
N GLY A 62 3.29 -0.71 -12.78
CA GLY A 62 3.10 -1.98 -12.08
C GLY A 62 3.87 -2.04 -10.77
N ALA A 63 5.13 -1.61 -10.77
CA ALA A 63 5.96 -1.57 -9.57
C ALA A 63 5.39 -0.61 -8.50
N LEU A 64 5.04 0.62 -8.88
CA LEU A 64 4.48 1.60 -7.95
C LEU A 64 3.07 1.23 -7.47
N ALA A 65 2.25 0.61 -8.33
CA ALA A 65 0.93 0.11 -7.96
C ALA A 65 1.02 -1.04 -6.94
N ILE A 66 1.95 -1.99 -7.14
CA ILE A 66 2.17 -3.10 -6.20
C ILE A 66 2.70 -2.57 -4.86
N GLY A 67 3.68 -1.66 -4.87
CA GLY A 67 4.19 -1.05 -3.64
C GLY A 67 3.12 -0.26 -2.87
N THR A 68 2.29 0.49 -3.59
CA THR A 68 1.15 1.21 -2.99
C THR A 68 0.14 0.23 -2.41
N LEU A 69 -0.22 -0.82 -3.14
CA LEU A 69 -1.16 -1.84 -2.68
C LEU A 69 -0.64 -2.58 -1.45
N TYR A 70 0.65 -2.90 -1.42
CA TYR A 70 1.32 -3.50 -0.28
C TYR A 70 1.16 -2.65 0.98
N HIS A 71 1.46 -1.34 0.90
CA HIS A 71 1.28 -0.42 2.03
C HIS A 71 -0.18 -0.29 2.46
N VAL A 72 -1.12 -0.23 1.52
CA VAL A 72 -2.56 -0.18 1.82
C VAL A 72 -3.01 -1.45 2.54
N LEU A 73 -2.56 -2.62 2.11
CA LEU A 73 -2.88 -3.90 2.77
C LEU A 73 -2.32 -3.97 4.20
N GLN A 74 -1.10 -3.47 4.42
CA GLN A 74 -0.51 -3.38 5.77
C GLN A 74 -1.36 -2.48 6.68
N SER A 75 -1.70 -1.27 6.22
CA SER A 75 -2.55 -0.32 6.96
C SER A 75 -3.92 -0.92 7.26
N MET A 76 -4.56 -1.51 6.24
CA MET A 76 -5.89 -2.10 6.36
C MET A 76 -5.91 -3.23 7.38
N THR A 77 -4.90 -4.09 7.38
CA THR A 77 -4.76 -5.19 8.33
C THR A 77 -4.58 -4.65 9.76
N ALA A 78 -3.67 -3.70 9.97
CA ALA A 78 -3.43 -3.10 11.27
C ALA A 78 -4.67 -2.38 11.83
N ASN A 79 -5.35 -1.59 10.99
CA ASN A 79 -6.58 -0.89 11.33
C ASN A 79 -7.70 -1.87 11.68
N SER A 80 -7.81 -2.98 10.94
CA SER A 80 -8.83 -4.00 11.24
C SER A 80 -8.60 -4.69 12.57
N ILE A 81 -7.34 -4.99 12.92
CA ILE A 81 -6.98 -5.53 14.23
C ILE A 81 -7.35 -4.54 15.33
N ARG A 82 -6.98 -3.25 15.19
CA ARG A 82 -7.35 -2.19 16.13
C ARG A 82 -8.87 -2.06 16.29
N ALA A 83 -9.61 -2.11 15.18
CA ALA A 83 -11.06 -2.12 15.17
C ALA A 83 -11.69 -3.32 15.90
N GLY A 84 -10.90 -4.38 16.19
CA GLY A 84 -11.36 -5.61 16.84
C GLY A 84 -11.89 -6.65 15.86
N TRP A 85 -11.51 -6.57 14.59
CA TRP A 85 -11.91 -7.51 13.54
C TRP A 85 -10.88 -8.62 13.31
N GLY A 86 -9.88 -8.73 14.19
CA GLY A 86 -8.80 -9.72 14.06
C GLY A 86 -9.31 -11.14 13.90
N ASP A 87 -10.31 -11.54 14.70
CA ASP A 87 -10.87 -12.89 14.68
C ASP A 87 -11.77 -13.16 13.46
N SER A 88 -12.28 -12.11 12.82
CA SER A 88 -13.15 -12.21 11.63
C SER A 88 -12.38 -12.14 10.32
N LEU A 89 -11.12 -11.69 10.35
CA LEU A 89 -10.27 -11.60 9.18
C LEU A 89 -9.39 -12.84 9.02
N PRO A 90 -9.09 -13.24 7.77
CA PRO A 90 -8.13 -14.31 7.51
C PRO A 90 -6.69 -13.79 7.68
N LEU A 91 -6.31 -13.38 8.90
CA LEU A 91 -5.00 -12.83 9.23
C LEU A 91 -3.83 -13.71 8.78
N PRO A 92 -3.86 -15.05 8.91
CA PRO A 92 -2.77 -15.89 8.42
C PRO A 92 -2.56 -15.76 6.91
N VAL A 93 -3.65 -15.65 6.14
CA VAL A 93 -3.59 -15.48 4.69
C VAL A 93 -3.03 -14.11 4.34
N LEU A 94 -3.49 -13.06 5.02
CA LEU A 94 -2.99 -11.70 4.82
C LEU A 94 -1.49 -11.59 5.15
N ASP A 95 -1.04 -12.21 6.24
CA ASP A 95 0.36 -12.24 6.64
C ASP A 95 1.23 -12.97 5.60
N VAL A 96 0.78 -14.11 5.07
CA VAL A 96 1.48 -14.82 3.99
C VAL A 96 1.62 -13.94 2.74
N VAL A 97 0.53 -13.28 2.33
CA VAL A 97 0.55 -12.38 1.17
C VAL A 97 1.52 -11.21 1.39
N LEU A 98 1.46 -10.56 2.56
CA LEU A 98 2.33 -9.43 2.89
C LEU A 98 3.80 -9.85 2.97
N LYS A 99 4.12 -10.99 3.59
CA LYS A 99 5.50 -11.50 3.65
C LYS A 99 6.03 -11.86 2.28
N TRP A 100 5.20 -12.48 1.43
CA TRP A 100 5.59 -12.80 0.06
C TRP A 100 5.93 -11.54 -0.74
N VAL A 101 5.03 -10.55 -0.76
CA VAL A 101 5.25 -9.29 -1.49
C VAL A 101 6.47 -8.53 -0.94
N GLY A 102 6.61 -8.44 0.39
CA GLY A 102 7.77 -7.81 1.03
C GLY A 102 9.08 -8.49 0.65
N SER A 103 9.12 -9.82 0.65
CA SER A 103 10.32 -10.58 0.26
C SER A 103 10.72 -10.37 -1.20
N GLU A 104 9.74 -10.19 -2.09
CA GLU A 104 10.00 -9.93 -3.51
C GLU A 104 10.50 -8.50 -3.73
N LEU A 105 9.94 -7.52 -3.01
CA LEU A 105 10.45 -6.14 -2.99
C LEU A 105 11.90 -6.10 -2.50
N ASP A 106 12.21 -6.74 -1.38
CA ASP A 106 13.57 -6.81 -0.83
C ASP A 106 14.55 -7.45 -1.80
N LYS A 107 14.17 -8.56 -2.45
CA LYS A 107 14.99 -9.20 -3.48
C LYS A 107 15.26 -8.28 -4.65
N LYS A 108 14.26 -7.54 -5.12
CA LYS A 108 14.41 -6.59 -6.23
C LYS A 108 15.30 -5.40 -5.84
N VAL A 109 15.14 -4.85 -4.64
CA VAL A 109 16.00 -3.79 -4.11
C VAL A 109 17.45 -4.28 -3.97
N LYS A 110 17.68 -5.46 -3.38
CA LYS A 110 19.02 -6.05 -3.25
C LYS A 110 19.68 -6.31 -4.61
N ARG A 111 18.93 -6.85 -5.59
CA ARG A 111 19.44 -7.06 -6.97
C ARG A 111 19.79 -5.74 -7.67
N ALA A 112 19.02 -4.67 -7.45
CA ALA A 112 19.33 -3.36 -8.00
C ALA A 112 20.57 -2.74 -7.33
N ALA A 113 20.71 -2.91 -6.01
CA ALA A 113 21.87 -2.42 -5.25
C ALA A 113 23.17 -3.16 -5.59
N SER A 114 23.14 -4.50 -5.75
CA SER A 114 24.33 -5.27 -6.11
C SER A 114 24.87 -4.90 -7.49
N ARG A 115 23.99 -4.60 -8.46
CA ARG A 115 24.40 -4.15 -9.80
C ARG A 115 25.07 -2.77 -9.82
N LYS A 116 24.73 -1.89 -8.86
CA LYS A 116 25.42 -0.60 -8.70
C LYS A 116 26.79 -0.72 -8.04
N GLY A 117 27.03 -1.78 -7.26
CA GLY A 117 28.32 -2.02 -6.62
C GLY A 117 29.35 -2.71 -7.52
N ASP A 118 28.92 -3.32 -8.64
CA ASP A 118 29.80 -3.93 -9.64
C ASP A 118 30.25 -2.93 -10.73
N GLU A 119 29.74 -1.69 -10.70
CA GLU A 119 30.07 -0.59 -11.63
C GLU A 119 31.05 0.45 -11.02
N GLU A 120 31.52 0.25 -9.78
CA GLU A 120 32.61 1.00 -9.12
C GLU A 120 33.90 0.18 -9.04
#